data_AF-A0A935JVD1-F1
#
_entry.id   AF-A0A935JVD1-F1
#
_cell.length_a   1.000
_cell.length_b   1.000
_cell.length_c   1.000
_cell.angle_alpha   90.00
_cell.angle_beta   90.00
_cell.angle_gamma   90.00
#
_symmetry.space_group_name_H-M   'P 1'
#
loop_
_entity.id
_entity.type
_entity.pdbx_description
1 polymer ?
#
loop_
_entity_poly.entity_id
_entity_poly.type
_entity_poly.pdbx_seq_one_letter_code
_entity_poly.pdbx_strand_id
1 'polypeptide(L)'
;MINDYEATKAITTDGVPVSTETETASNADVISILNGLIETCKDGQNGFKTAAEGIERSELKTVFYEFSQQRSEFVGILQGLVRELGGDPESTGTLSAAVHRGWIDIKSLVTGKDEEAILNECERGEDYAKEAYADALKTTMPANVADVVEQQAHAVLAAHNRIKSLRNAESHKTATPGIF
;
A
#
# COMPACT_ATOMS: atom_id res chain seq x y z
N MET A 1 -25.14 -27.71 -70.52
CA MET A 1 -23.71 -27.47 -70.24
C MET A 1 -23.63 -26.16 -69.50
N ILE A 2 -23.16 -26.23 -68.25
CA ILE A 2 -22.81 -25.08 -67.41
C ILE A 2 -21.35 -24.74 -67.73
N ASN A 3 -21.04 -23.44 -67.87
CA ASN A 3 -19.75 -22.74 -67.71
C ASN A 3 -19.96 -21.30 -68.22
N ASP A 4 -19.47 -20.20 -67.66
CA ASP A 4 -18.66 -19.89 -66.47
C ASP A 4 -18.79 -18.38 -66.22
N TYR A 5 -18.43 -17.98 -64.99
CA TYR A 5 -17.74 -16.70 -64.68
C TYR A 5 -18.57 -15.48 -64.22
N GLU A 6 -18.94 -15.52 -62.94
CA GLU A 6 -18.55 -14.59 -61.86
C GLU A 6 -18.16 -13.13 -62.20
N ALA A 7 -18.87 -12.18 -61.60
CA ALA A 7 -18.27 -11.03 -60.87
C ALA A 7 -19.34 -10.28 -60.06
N THR A 8 -19.71 -10.80 -58.89
CA THR A 8 -20.52 -10.08 -57.91
C THR A 8 -19.62 -9.41 -56.89
N LYS A 9 -19.65 -8.07 -56.83
CA LYS A 9 -19.01 -7.28 -55.77
C LYS A 9 -19.57 -7.67 -54.40
N ALA A 10 -18.70 -8.02 -53.47
CA ALA A 10 -18.98 -7.97 -52.04
C ALA A 10 -18.03 -6.98 -51.37
N ILE A 11 -18.60 -5.88 -50.90
CA ILE A 11 -18.01 -5.01 -49.89
C ILE A 11 -18.14 -5.77 -48.57
N THR A 12 -17.03 -6.06 -47.90
CA THR A 12 -17.01 -6.40 -46.48
C THR A 12 -16.00 -5.51 -45.78
N THR A 13 -16.54 -4.84 -44.77
CA THR A 13 -15.99 -3.85 -43.85
C THR A 13 -14.87 -4.41 -42.96
N ASP A 14 -13.85 -3.57 -42.81
CA ASP A 14 -13.09 -3.27 -41.59
C ASP A 14 -12.62 -4.42 -40.70
N GLY A 15 -11.30 -4.65 -40.76
CA GLY A 15 -10.56 -5.24 -39.65
C GLY A 15 -10.60 -4.32 -38.44
N VAL A 16 -11.53 -4.58 -37.53
CA VAL A 16 -11.46 -4.11 -36.15
C VAL A 16 -10.37 -4.96 -35.46
N PRO A 17 -9.32 -4.35 -34.88
CA PRO A 17 -8.39 -5.10 -34.05
C PRO A 17 -9.14 -5.60 -32.82
N VAL A 18 -9.11 -6.91 -32.60
CA VAL A 18 -9.54 -7.57 -31.36
C VAL A 18 -8.85 -6.84 -30.19
N SER A 19 -9.64 -6.14 -29.39
CA SER A 19 -9.19 -5.59 -28.11
C SER A 19 -8.72 -6.75 -27.25
N THR A 20 -7.45 -6.70 -26.85
CA THR A 20 -6.90 -7.55 -25.79
C THR A 20 -7.70 -7.28 -24.52
N GLU A 21 -8.70 -8.11 -24.23
CA GLU A 21 -9.31 -8.14 -22.90
C GLU A 21 -8.22 -8.57 -21.94
N THR A 22 -7.75 -7.64 -21.11
CA THR A 22 -6.86 -7.97 -20.01
C THR A 22 -7.63 -8.91 -19.08
N GLU A 23 -7.26 -10.19 -19.07
CA GLU A 23 -7.91 -11.21 -18.26
C GLU A 23 -7.84 -10.80 -16.79
N THR A 24 -9.01 -10.67 -16.15
CA THR A 24 -9.09 -10.34 -14.72
C THR A 24 -8.57 -11.51 -13.91
N ALA A 25 -7.76 -11.24 -12.89
CA ALA A 25 -7.15 -12.26 -12.05
C ALA A 25 -8.22 -13.11 -11.33
N SER A 26 -7.87 -14.35 -11.00
CA SER A 26 -8.77 -15.25 -10.28
C SER A 26 -9.04 -14.72 -8.86
N ASN A 27 -10.18 -15.10 -8.26
CA ASN A 27 -10.47 -14.74 -6.88
C ASN A 27 -9.36 -15.19 -5.93
N ALA A 28 -8.74 -16.36 -6.16
CA ALA A 28 -7.65 -16.85 -5.34
C ALA A 28 -6.42 -15.94 -5.38
N ASP A 29 -6.07 -15.44 -6.57
CA ASP A 29 -4.96 -14.49 -6.74
C ASP A 29 -5.28 -13.15 -6.07
N VAL A 30 -6.49 -12.64 -6.26
CA VAL A 30 -6.94 -11.38 -5.64
C VAL A 30 -6.96 -11.52 -4.11
N ILE A 31 -7.46 -12.62 -3.56
CA ILE A 31 -7.45 -12.91 -2.12
C ILE A 31 -6.01 -12.91 -1.59
N SER A 32 -5.07 -13.57 -2.29
CA SER A 32 -3.66 -13.59 -1.91
C SER A 32 -3.05 -12.19 -1.84
N ILE A 33 -3.32 -11.36 -2.86
CA ILE A 33 -2.86 -9.97 -2.92
C ILE A 33 -3.45 -9.15 -1.76
N LEU A 34 -4.76 -9.25 -1.52
CA LEU A 34 -5.43 -8.53 -0.43
C LEU A 34 -4.90 -8.95 0.94
N ASN A 35 -4.60 -10.24 1.14
CA ASN A 35 -3.98 -10.71 2.37
C ASN A 35 -2.57 -10.15 2.57
N GLY A 36 -1.77 -10.02 1.51
CA GLY A 36 -0.47 -9.31 1.58
C GLY A 36 -0.61 -7.83 1.96
N LEU A 37 -1.64 -7.14 1.45
CA LEU A 37 -1.94 -5.77 1.86
C LEU A 37 -2.46 -5.67 3.30
N ILE A 38 -3.21 -6.66 3.77
CA ILE A 38 -3.65 -6.75 5.18
C ILE A 38 -2.45 -6.89 6.11
N GLU A 39 -1.49 -7.76 5.78
CA GLU A 39 -0.24 -7.88 6.54
C GLU A 39 0.51 -6.55 6.58
N THR A 40 0.72 -5.93 5.42
CA THR A 40 1.36 -4.62 5.29
C THR A 40 0.67 -3.55 6.15
N CYS A 41 -0.66 -3.53 6.20
CA CYS A 41 -1.41 -2.58 7.02
C CYS A 41 -1.30 -2.89 8.52
N LYS A 42 -1.40 -4.15 8.95
CA LYS A 42 -1.19 -4.53 10.37
C LYS A 42 0.21 -4.16 10.83
N ASP A 43 1.18 -4.38 9.95
CA ASP A 43 2.58 -4.05 10.18
C ASP A 43 2.76 -2.54 10.39
N GLY A 44 2.21 -1.73 9.48
CA GLY A 44 2.18 -0.26 9.60
C GLY A 44 1.42 0.22 10.84
N GLN A 45 0.27 -0.38 11.16
CA GLN A 45 -0.52 -0.05 12.35
C GLN A 45 0.33 -0.17 13.63
N ASN A 46 1.02 -1.30 13.78
CA ASN A 46 1.88 -1.55 14.93
C ASN A 46 3.09 -0.61 14.91
N GLY A 47 3.79 -0.49 13.78
CA GLY A 47 4.96 0.39 13.64
C GLY A 47 4.68 1.82 14.07
N PHE A 48 3.59 2.42 13.56
CA PHE A 48 3.18 3.77 13.94
C PHE A 48 2.77 3.88 15.41
N LYS A 49 2.07 2.90 15.96
CA LYS A 49 1.70 2.91 17.37
C LYS A 49 2.95 2.97 18.26
N THR A 50 3.96 2.16 17.96
CA THR A 50 5.19 2.16 18.77
C THR A 50 6.08 3.36 18.50
N ALA A 51 6.08 3.90 17.28
CA ALA A 51 6.70 5.20 17.02
C ALA A 51 6.07 6.30 17.89
N ALA A 52 4.73 6.32 18.02
CA ALA A 52 4.03 7.27 18.90
C ALA A 52 4.41 7.10 20.37
N GLU A 53 4.61 5.86 20.83
CA GLU A 53 5.03 5.56 22.21
C GLU A 53 6.47 6.05 22.50
N GLY A 54 7.33 6.16 21.48
CA GLY A 54 8.73 6.60 21.64
C GLY A 54 9.02 8.08 21.40
N ILE A 55 8.01 8.86 21.03
CA ILE A 55 8.16 10.30 20.78
C ILE A 55 7.56 11.09 21.94
N GLU A 56 8.19 12.20 22.36
CA GLU A 56 7.63 13.07 23.40
C GLU A 56 6.78 14.19 22.82
N ARG A 57 7.18 14.72 21.66
CA ARG A 57 6.48 15.80 20.96
C ARG A 57 5.04 15.39 20.59
N SER A 58 4.08 16.10 21.18
CA SER A 58 2.64 15.83 21.05
C SER A 58 2.17 15.82 19.59
N GLU A 59 2.68 16.75 18.78
CA GLU A 59 2.31 16.88 17.36
C GLU A 59 2.67 15.62 16.56
N LEU A 60 3.86 15.06 16.77
CA LEU A 60 4.29 13.84 16.09
C LEU A 60 3.58 12.60 16.63
N LYS A 61 3.35 12.54 17.95
CA LYS A 61 2.50 11.51 18.58
C LYS A 61 1.12 11.45 17.92
N THR A 62 0.47 12.61 17.74
CA THR A 62 -0.84 12.70 17.09
C THR A 62 -0.78 12.15 15.66
N VAL A 63 0.18 12.60 14.85
CA VAL A 63 0.33 12.13 13.46
C VAL A 63 0.52 10.61 13.39
N PHE A 64 1.35 10.03 14.26
CA PHE A 64 1.56 8.58 14.26
C PHE A 64 0.33 7.80 14.73
N TYR A 65 -0.41 8.30 15.73
CA TYR A 65 -1.69 7.66 16.10
C TYR A 65 -2.75 7.78 15.01
N GLU A 66 -2.78 8.87 14.26
CA GLU A 66 -3.66 9.03 13.09
C GLU A 66 -3.35 7.97 12.03
N PHE A 67 -2.07 7.79 11.68
CA PHE A 67 -1.69 6.75 10.70
C PHE A 67 -1.90 5.33 11.22
N SER A 68 -1.68 5.06 12.50
CA SER A 68 -1.99 3.77 13.11
C SER A 68 -3.49 3.44 12.99
N GLN A 69 -4.37 4.41 13.25
CA GLN A 69 -5.82 4.25 13.08
C GLN A 69 -6.22 4.05 11.63
N GLN A 70 -5.69 4.85 10.70
CA GLN A 70 -5.94 4.69 9.27
C GLN A 70 -5.57 3.29 8.77
N ARG A 71 -4.42 2.75 9.20
CA ARG A 71 -4.00 1.39 8.85
C ARG A 71 -4.96 0.33 9.41
N SER A 72 -5.48 0.53 10.62
CA SER A 72 -6.52 -0.34 11.19
C SER A 72 -7.82 -0.33 10.38
N GLU A 73 -8.23 0.83 9.88
CA GLU A 73 -9.42 0.96 9.02
C GLU A 73 -9.21 0.23 7.69
N PHE A 74 -8.02 0.36 7.10
CA PHE A 74 -7.67 -0.32 5.84
C PHE A 74 -7.73 -1.84 6.00
N VAL A 75 -7.19 -2.38 7.10
CA VAL A 75 -7.32 -3.81 7.44
C VAL A 75 -8.79 -4.22 7.43
N GLY A 76 -9.67 -3.49 8.13
CA GLY A 76 -11.09 -3.83 8.20
C GLY A 76 -11.77 -3.91 6.83
N ILE A 77 -11.47 -2.94 5.95
CA ILE A 77 -12.02 -2.89 4.60
C ILE A 77 -11.49 -4.05 3.74
N LEU A 78 -10.17 -4.26 3.72
CA LEU A 78 -9.55 -5.33 2.93
C LEU A 78 -10.02 -6.72 3.38
N GLN A 79 -10.17 -6.92 4.69
CA GLN A 79 -10.70 -8.16 5.24
C GLN A 79 -12.17 -8.39 4.85
N GLY A 80 -12.95 -7.32 4.66
CA GLY A 80 -14.30 -7.39 4.08
C GLY A 80 -14.25 -7.95 2.66
N LEU A 81 -13.42 -7.37 1.80
CA LEU A 81 -13.26 -7.79 0.41
C LEU A 81 -12.78 -9.25 0.28
N VAL A 82 -11.84 -9.70 1.12
CA VAL A 82 -11.40 -11.10 1.11
C VAL A 82 -12.57 -12.05 1.39
N ARG A 83 -13.43 -11.73 2.35
CA ARG A 83 -14.62 -12.54 2.65
C ARG A 83 -15.63 -12.52 1.50
N GLU A 84 -15.85 -11.38 0.87
CA GLU A 84 -16.73 -11.25 -0.30
C GLU A 84 -16.28 -12.10 -1.48
N LEU A 85 -14.97 -12.25 -1.66
CA LEU A 85 -14.37 -13.11 -2.69
C LEU A 85 -14.38 -14.61 -2.32
N GLY A 86 -14.83 -14.96 -1.11
CA GLY A 86 -14.93 -16.33 -0.60
C GLY A 86 -13.68 -16.84 0.12
N GLY A 87 -12.76 -15.95 0.50
CA GLY A 87 -11.52 -16.28 1.21
C GLY A 87 -11.62 -16.10 2.72
N ASP A 88 -10.60 -16.61 3.42
CA ASP A 88 -10.37 -16.30 4.83
C ASP A 88 -9.37 -15.13 4.94
N PRO A 89 -9.77 -14.00 5.54
CA PRO A 89 -8.87 -12.87 5.72
C PRO A 89 -7.74 -13.20 6.67
N GLU A 90 -6.55 -12.73 6.34
CA GLU A 90 -5.42 -12.83 7.23
C GLU A 90 -5.77 -12.17 8.57
N SER A 91 -5.77 -12.99 9.62
CA SER A 91 -6.20 -12.62 10.97
C SER A 91 -5.05 -12.80 11.96
N THR A 92 -4.14 -13.71 11.68
CA THR A 92 -2.93 -13.90 12.47
C THR A 92 -1.98 -12.74 12.21
N GLY A 93 -1.36 -12.25 13.29
CA GLY A 93 -0.26 -11.29 13.18
C GLY A 93 1.01 -12.02 12.78
N THR A 94 0.98 -12.81 11.70
CA THR A 94 2.21 -13.34 11.11
C THR A 94 2.91 -12.17 10.46
N LEU A 95 3.56 -11.36 11.31
CA LEU A 95 4.32 -10.21 10.86
C LEU A 95 5.32 -10.71 9.84
N SER A 96 5.37 -10.07 8.68
CA SER A 96 6.39 -10.37 7.69
C SER A 96 7.78 -10.29 8.35
N ALA A 97 8.74 -11.11 7.90
CA ALA A 97 10.10 -11.08 8.47
C ALA A 97 10.77 -9.69 8.34
N ALA A 98 10.36 -8.89 7.35
CA ALA A 98 10.78 -7.50 7.21
C ALA A 98 10.24 -6.63 8.36
N VAL A 99 9.00 -6.84 8.76
CA VAL A 99 8.36 -6.06 9.82
C VAL A 99 8.81 -6.49 11.20
N HIS A 100 9.08 -7.77 11.44
CA HIS A 100 9.69 -8.18 12.70
C HIS A 100 11.03 -7.45 12.94
N ARG A 101 11.79 -7.15 11.87
CA ARG A 101 13.01 -6.35 11.96
C ARG A 101 12.72 -4.88 12.18
N GLY A 102 11.87 -4.25 11.37
CA GLY A 102 11.50 -2.84 11.55
C GLY A 102 10.91 -2.55 12.94
N TRP A 103 10.10 -3.45 13.48
CA TRP A 103 9.57 -3.36 14.83
C TRP A 103 10.65 -3.41 15.92
N ILE A 104 11.67 -4.26 15.78
CA ILE A 104 12.82 -4.31 16.69
C ILE A 104 13.62 -3.01 16.58
N ASP A 105 13.84 -2.54 15.36
CA ASP A 105 14.57 -1.30 15.11
C ASP A 105 13.85 -0.11 15.75
N ILE A 106 12.55 0.08 15.51
CA ILE A 106 11.74 1.13 16.15
C ILE A 106 11.83 1.02 17.68
N LYS A 107 11.67 -0.18 18.25
CA LYS A 107 11.79 -0.37 19.71
C LYS A 107 13.16 0.04 20.26
N SER A 108 14.23 -0.26 19.53
CA SER A 108 15.57 0.16 19.95
C SER A 108 15.70 1.69 19.93
N LEU A 109 15.16 2.35 18.90
CA LEU A 109 15.19 3.81 18.74
C LEU A 109 14.31 4.52 19.79
N VAL A 110 13.17 3.93 20.13
CA VAL A 110 12.28 4.39 21.22
C VAL A 110 13.03 4.47 22.54
N THR A 111 13.92 3.51 22.85
CA THR A 111 14.73 3.58 24.08
C THR A 111 15.77 4.71 24.05
N GLY A 112 16.24 5.10 22.86
CA GLY A 112 17.15 6.22 22.65
C GLY A 112 16.48 7.59 22.56
N LYS A 113 15.15 7.64 22.39
CA LYS A 113 14.35 8.87 22.16
C LYS A 113 14.85 9.73 20.99
N ASP A 114 15.38 9.09 19.96
CA ASP A 114 15.85 9.76 18.74
C ASP A 114 14.69 9.93 17.75
N GLU A 115 14.07 11.11 17.75
CA GLU A 115 12.90 11.40 16.91
C GLU A 115 13.26 11.38 15.41
N GLU A 116 14.48 11.78 15.02
CA GLU A 116 14.94 11.74 13.63
C GLU A 116 15.09 10.28 13.17
N ALA A 117 15.68 9.43 14.01
CA ALA A 117 15.80 8.01 13.70
C ALA A 117 14.43 7.31 13.62
N ILE A 118 13.50 7.64 14.52
CA ILE A 118 12.12 7.11 14.46
C ILE A 118 11.43 7.53 13.16
N LEU A 119 11.55 8.80 12.76
CA LEU A 119 10.99 9.30 11.50
C LEU A 119 11.60 8.62 10.27
N ASN A 120 12.92 8.38 10.27
CA ASN A 120 13.60 7.64 9.21
C ASN A 120 13.06 6.21 9.06
N GLU A 121 12.88 5.50 10.17
CA GLU A 121 12.37 4.13 10.14
C GLU A 121 10.89 4.09 9.72
N CYS A 122 10.09 5.07 10.13
CA CYS A 122 8.72 5.20 9.65
C CYS A 122 8.64 5.48 8.14
N GLU A 123 9.53 6.32 7.60
CA GLU A 123 9.60 6.57 6.15
C GLU A 123 9.97 5.30 5.39
N ARG A 124 10.94 4.52 5.89
CA ARG A 124 11.33 3.23 5.31
C ARG A 124 10.17 2.23 5.29
N GLY A 125 9.40 2.17 6.38
CA GLY A 125 8.20 1.33 6.46
C GLY A 125 7.12 1.74 5.45
N GLU A 126 6.93 3.05 5.25
CA GLU A 126 5.96 3.56 4.29
C GLU A 126 6.43 3.42 2.83
N ASP A 127 7.72 3.43 2.55
CA ASP A 127 8.24 3.06 1.23
C ASP A 127 7.90 1.61 0.89
N TYR A 128 8.08 0.67 1.84
CA TYR A 128 7.65 -0.71 1.65
C TYR A 128 6.14 -0.81 1.40
N ALA A 129 5.32 -0.08 2.17
CA ALA A 129 3.88 -0.07 1.96
C ALA A 129 3.50 0.45 0.57
N LYS A 130 4.10 1.57 0.12
CA LYS A 130 3.88 2.11 -1.23
C LYS A 130 4.22 1.10 -2.32
N GLU A 131 5.34 0.40 -2.18
CA GLU A 131 5.75 -0.63 -3.13
C GLU A 131 4.75 -1.80 -3.17
N ALA A 132 4.29 -2.28 -2.01
CA ALA A 132 3.28 -3.34 -1.93
C ALA A 132 1.95 -2.96 -2.62
N TYR A 133 1.46 -1.73 -2.41
CA TYR A 133 0.26 -1.25 -3.10
C TYR A 133 0.50 -1.06 -4.60
N ALA A 134 1.66 -0.53 -5.00
CA ALA A 134 2.00 -0.37 -6.42
C ALA A 134 2.11 -1.72 -7.13
N ASP A 135 2.64 -2.74 -6.46
CA ASP A 135 2.71 -4.10 -6.98
C ASP A 135 1.33 -4.74 -7.09
N ALA A 136 0.47 -4.57 -6.09
CA ALA A 136 -0.91 -5.03 -6.14
C ALA A 136 -1.65 -4.47 -7.36
N LEU A 137 -1.53 -3.16 -7.62
CA LEU A 137 -2.20 -2.48 -8.73
C LEU A 137 -1.68 -2.86 -10.14
N LYS A 138 -0.61 -3.66 -10.24
CA LYS A 138 -0.19 -4.25 -11.53
C LYS A 138 -1.12 -5.38 -11.98
N THR A 139 -1.85 -5.98 -11.04
CA THR A 139 -2.81 -7.05 -11.32
C THR A 139 -4.16 -6.46 -11.68
N THR A 140 -4.77 -6.95 -12.76
CA THR A 140 -6.15 -6.57 -13.11
C THR A 140 -7.13 -7.28 -12.17
N MET A 141 -7.81 -6.52 -11.32
CA MET A 141 -8.77 -7.01 -10.32
C MET A 141 -10.21 -6.59 -10.68
N PRO A 142 -11.24 -7.21 -10.06
CA PRO A 142 -12.59 -6.66 -10.10
C PRO A 142 -12.61 -5.17 -9.72
N ALA A 143 -13.38 -4.36 -10.44
CA ALA A 143 -13.36 -2.90 -10.32
C ALA A 143 -13.59 -2.40 -8.88
N ASN A 144 -14.53 -3.01 -8.15
CA ASN A 144 -14.81 -2.66 -6.75
C ASN A 144 -13.60 -2.91 -5.82
N VAL A 145 -12.77 -3.90 -6.12
CA VAL A 145 -11.55 -4.20 -5.36
C VAL A 145 -10.45 -3.21 -5.75
N ALA A 146 -10.25 -2.99 -7.06
CA ALA A 146 -9.26 -2.05 -7.58
C ALA A 146 -9.48 -0.64 -7.01
N ASP A 147 -10.72 -0.15 -7.01
CA ASP A 147 -11.07 1.18 -6.47
C ASP A 147 -10.64 1.36 -5.01
N VAL A 148 -10.81 0.31 -4.18
CA VAL A 148 -10.41 0.34 -2.77
C VAL A 148 -8.88 0.34 -2.65
N VAL A 149 -8.19 -0.52 -3.41
CA VAL A 149 -6.72 -0.61 -3.39
C VAL A 149 -6.09 0.71 -3.85
N GLU A 150 -6.65 1.36 -4.89
CA GLU A 150 -6.20 2.66 -5.37
C GLU A 150 -6.39 3.77 -4.34
N GLN A 151 -7.57 3.83 -3.69
CA GLN A 151 -7.83 4.82 -2.64
C GLN A 151 -6.86 4.68 -1.47
N GLN A 152 -6.59 3.45 -1.03
CA GLN A 152 -5.62 3.19 0.02
C GLN A 152 -4.19 3.50 -0.43
N ALA A 153 -3.81 3.17 -1.67
CA ALA A 153 -2.50 3.51 -2.23
C ALA A 153 -2.24 5.03 -2.23
N HIS A 154 -3.24 5.83 -2.61
CA HIS A 154 -3.15 7.29 -2.54
C HIS A 154 -2.97 7.80 -1.10
N ALA A 155 -3.68 7.22 -0.15
CA ALA A 155 -3.57 7.59 1.26
C ALA A 155 -2.20 7.20 1.86
N VAL A 156 -1.67 6.03 1.50
CA VAL A 156 -0.32 5.58 1.88
C VAL A 156 0.73 6.53 1.29
N LEU A 157 0.61 6.91 0.02
CA LEU A 157 1.52 7.89 -0.59
C LEU A 157 1.47 9.25 0.13
N ALA A 158 0.29 9.71 0.54
CA ALA A 158 0.13 10.94 1.31
C ALA A 158 0.80 10.83 2.70
N ALA A 159 0.63 9.70 3.39
CA ALA A 159 1.25 9.44 4.68
C ALA A 159 2.78 9.42 4.58
N HIS A 160 3.33 8.69 3.62
CA HIS A 160 4.76 8.70 3.28
C HIS A 160 5.30 10.13 3.08
N ASN A 161 4.66 10.92 2.23
CA ASN A 161 5.10 12.29 1.93
C ASN A 161 5.03 13.19 3.17
N ARG A 162 4.05 12.96 4.05
CA ARG A 162 3.94 13.67 5.32
C ARG A 162 5.09 13.33 6.26
N ILE A 163 5.43 12.05 6.42
CA ILE A 163 6.56 11.61 7.26
C ILE A 163 7.88 12.14 6.72
N LYS A 164 8.12 12.02 5.42
CA LYS A 164 9.31 12.57 4.77
C LYS A 164 9.47 14.07 5.03
N SER A 165 8.38 14.82 4.97
CA SER A 165 8.38 16.26 5.27
C SER A 165 8.71 16.54 6.75
N LEU A 166 8.17 15.74 7.67
CA LEU A 166 8.45 15.84 9.11
C LEU A 166 9.91 15.48 9.41
N ARG A 167 10.44 14.42 8.81
CA ARG A 167 11.85 14.02 8.91
C ARG A 167 12.76 15.15 8.45
N ASN A 168 12.53 15.69 7.25
CA ASN A 168 13.35 16.77 6.71
C ASN A 168 13.31 18.02 7.62
N ALA A 169 12.15 18.33 8.20
CA ALA A 169 12.04 19.42 9.16
C ALA A 169 12.82 19.15 10.45
N GLU A 170 12.91 17.90 10.90
CA GLU A 170 13.70 17.52 12.06
C GLU A 170 15.21 17.56 11.79
N SER A 171 15.67 16.99 10.67
CA SER A 171 17.08 17.01 10.28
C SER A 171 17.61 18.44 10.07
N HIS A 172 16.76 19.38 9.66
CA HIS A 172 17.15 20.79 9.56
C HIS A 172 17.27 21.50 10.91
N LYS A 173 16.52 21.08 11.94
CA LYS A 173 16.66 21.62 13.30
C LYS A 173 17.97 21.16 13.93
N THR A 174 18.36 19.91 13.74
CA THR A 174 19.63 19.36 14.26
C THR A 174 20.86 19.94 13.53
N ALA A 175 20.71 20.38 12.29
CA ALA A 175 21.78 20.95 11.46
C ALA A 175 22.05 22.45 11.65
N THR A 176 21.41 23.15 12.59
CA THR A 176 21.74 24.55 12.93
C THR A 176 22.57 24.59 14.21
N PRO A 177 23.92 24.57 14.16
CA PRO A 177 24.72 24.90 15.33
C PRO A 177 24.50 26.38 15.65
N GLY A 178 24.24 26.69 16.92
CA GLY A 178 24.03 28.05 17.38
C GLY A 178 25.08 29.00 16.82
N ILE A 179 24.63 29.95 16.01
CA ILE A 179 25.44 31.12 15.66
C ILE A 179 25.36 32.04 16.89
N PHE A 180 26.47 32.02 17.65
CA PHE A 180 26.97 32.95 18.68
C PHE A 180 25.96 33.77 19.50
#